data_AF-A0AA39RW72-F1
#
_entry.id   AF-A0AA39RW72-F1
#
_cell.length_a   1.000
_cell.length_b   1.000
_cell.length_c   1.000
_cell.angle_alpha   90.00
_cell.angle_beta   90.00
_cell.angle_gamma   90.00
#
_symmetry.space_group_name_H-M   'P 1'
#
loop_
_entity.id
_entity.type
_entity.pdbx_description
1 polymer ?
#
loop_
_entity_poly.entity_id
_entity_poly.type
_entity_poly.pdbx_seq_one_letter_code
_entity_poly.pdbx_strand_id
1 'polypeptide(L)'
;MATNSVAVLILALLSLCIGSVLADWNILNQIKSNSNSLKNYCESWRINVEVNNIREFDVVPQECINHIKKYMTSAQYIADSERSIEEIRLYLTSCCSLQADGKDAWIFDVDDTLLSTIPYYKKHAFG
;
A
#
# COMPACT_ATOMS: atom_id res chain seq x y z
N MET A 1 -48.36 1.66 26.31
CA MET A 1 -47.99 1.66 24.87
C MET A 1 -46.97 2.74 24.51
N ALA A 2 -47.03 3.94 25.09
CA ALA A 2 -46.09 5.03 24.77
C ALA A 2 -44.63 4.83 25.27
N THR A 3 -44.42 4.08 26.36
CA THR A 3 -43.08 3.84 26.95
C THR A 3 -42.14 3.05 26.04
N ASN A 4 -42.68 2.08 25.29
CA ASN A 4 -41.90 1.24 24.37
C ASN A 4 -41.48 2.03 23.13
N SER A 5 -42.33 2.94 22.63
CA SER A 5 -42.02 3.78 21.47
C SER A 5 -40.89 4.78 21.75
N VAL A 6 -40.86 5.35 22.96
CA VAL A 6 -39.77 6.26 23.38
C VAL A 6 -38.45 5.51 23.52
N ALA A 7 -38.46 4.31 24.10
CA ALA A 7 -37.25 3.49 24.23
C ALA A 7 -36.65 3.08 22.87
N VAL A 8 -37.49 2.72 21.89
CA VAL A 8 -37.05 2.37 20.53
C VAL A 8 -36.43 3.59 19.82
N LEU A 9 -37.03 4.77 19.99
CA LEU A 9 -36.48 6.01 19.41
C LEU A 9 -35.12 6.38 20.01
N ILE A 10 -34.95 6.21 21.32
CA ILE A 10 -33.68 6.45 22.02
C ILE A 10 -32.61 5.47 21.53
N LEU A 11 -32.94 4.17 21.40
CA LEU A 11 -32.02 3.16 20.86
C LEU A 11 -31.61 3.44 19.41
N ALA A 12 -32.56 3.86 18.56
CA ALA A 12 -32.28 4.25 17.18
C ALA A 12 -31.36 5.48 17.10
N LEU A 13 -31.64 6.51 17.91
CA LEU A 13 -30.80 7.71 17.98
C LEU A 13 -29.39 7.40 18.51
N LEU A 14 -29.26 6.56 19.54
CA LEU A 14 -27.96 6.11 20.05
C LEU A 14 -27.18 5.32 19.00
N SER A 15 -27.83 4.43 18.25
CA SER A 15 -27.18 3.68 17.17
C SER A 15 -26.68 4.58 16.03
N LEU A 16 -27.42 5.65 15.73
CA LEU A 16 -27.05 6.66 14.74
C LEU A 16 -25.86 7.52 15.21
N CYS A 17 -25.84 7.87 16.51
CA CYS A 17 -24.76 8.64 17.13
C CYS A 17 -23.46 7.83 17.28
N ILE A 18 -23.53 6.51 17.49
CA ILE A 18 -22.33 5.65 17.52
C ILE A 18 -21.70 5.58 16.12
N GLY A 19 -22.53 5.52 15.06
CA GLY A 19 -22.06 5.54 13.67
C GLY A 19 -21.34 6.83 13.28
N SER A 20 -21.79 7.99 13.77
CA SER A 20 -21.14 9.28 13.50
C SER A 20 -19.88 9.52 14.34
N VAL A 21 -19.84 9.08 15.60
CA VAL A 21 -18.64 9.22 16.46
C VAL A 21 -17.49 8.32 15.98
N LEU A 22 -17.78 7.12 15.46
CA LEU A 22 -16.75 6.27 14.82
C LEU A 22 -16.23 6.86 13.50
N ALA A 23 -17.06 7.61 12.76
CA ALA A 23 -16.63 8.30 11.55
C ALA A 23 -15.69 9.50 11.85
N ASP A 24 -15.79 10.09 13.05
CA ASP A 24 -15.00 11.25 13.47
C ASP A 24 -13.69 10.90 14.19
N TRP A 25 -13.47 9.65 14.64
CA TRP A 25 -12.13 9.18 15.00
C TRP A 25 -11.33 8.86 13.74
N ASN A 26 -11.18 9.88 12.89
CA ASN A 26 -10.44 9.78 11.67
C ASN A 26 -8.97 10.08 12.01
N ILE A 27 -8.11 9.07 12.04
CA ILE A 27 -6.65 9.26 12.16
C ILE A 27 -6.15 10.28 11.11
N LEU A 28 -6.88 10.37 9.99
CA LEU A 28 -6.68 11.33 8.92
C LEU A 28 -6.89 12.79 9.36
N ASN A 29 -7.79 13.10 10.29
CA ASN A 29 -7.99 14.49 10.75
C ASN A 29 -6.76 15.01 11.52
N GLN A 30 -6.09 14.14 12.28
CA GLN A 30 -4.83 14.50 12.94
C GLN A 30 -3.68 14.63 11.93
N ILE A 31 -3.59 13.69 10.98
CA ILE A 31 -2.51 13.66 9.97
C ILE A 31 -2.63 14.83 8.97
N LYS A 32 -3.84 15.20 8.55
CA LYS A 32 -4.11 16.27 7.58
C LYS A 32 -3.76 17.67 8.09
N SER A 33 -3.71 17.85 9.42
CA SER A 33 -3.30 19.13 10.04
C SER A 33 -1.81 19.45 9.85
N ASN A 34 -0.98 18.45 9.53
CA ASN A 34 0.47 18.60 9.37
C ASN A 34 0.94 17.87 8.11
N SER A 35 1.23 18.61 7.04
CA SER A 35 1.65 18.04 5.74
C SER A 35 2.88 17.12 5.83
N ASN A 36 3.81 17.40 6.75
CA ASN A 36 4.95 16.52 7.01
C ASN A 36 4.52 15.19 7.66
N SER A 37 3.49 15.23 8.50
CA SER A 37 2.91 14.01 9.10
C SER A 37 2.32 13.11 8.02
N LEU A 38 1.58 13.67 7.05
CA LEU A 38 1.01 12.88 5.95
C LEU A 38 2.07 12.27 5.04
N LYS A 39 3.12 13.04 4.69
CA LYS A 39 4.25 12.52 3.92
C LYS A 39 4.89 11.32 4.62
N ASN A 40 5.24 11.48 5.90
CA ASN A 40 5.89 10.42 6.68
C ASN A 40 4.97 9.20 6.83
N TYR A 41 3.66 9.43 7.02
CA TYR A 41 2.67 8.35 7.08
C TYR A 41 2.67 7.53 5.79
N CYS A 42 2.59 8.16 4.62
CA CYS A 42 2.54 7.44 3.34
C CYS A 42 3.86 6.76 2.97
N GLU A 43 5.00 7.38 3.32
CA GLU A 43 6.32 6.73 3.19
C GLU A 43 6.42 5.49 4.09
N SER A 44 5.95 5.61 5.34
CA SER A 44 5.91 4.52 6.31
C SER A 44 4.96 3.41 5.87
N TRP A 45 3.80 3.77 5.32
CA TRP A 45 2.85 2.80 4.78
C TRP A 45 3.49 1.99 3.64
N ARG A 46 4.10 2.66 2.65
CA ARG A 46 4.75 2.00 1.51
C ARG A 46 5.84 1.02 1.98
N ILE A 47 6.77 1.46 2.83
CA ILE A 47 7.85 0.58 3.28
C ILE A 47 7.31 -0.62 4.09
N ASN A 48 6.25 -0.45 4.88
CA ASN A 48 5.64 -1.56 5.62
C ASN A 48 4.88 -2.54 4.72
N VAL A 49 4.42 -2.13 3.54
CA VAL A 49 3.95 -3.03 2.49
C VAL A 49 5.13 -3.84 1.92
N GLU A 50 6.24 -3.19 1.56
CA GLU A 50 7.43 -3.86 0.99
C GLU A 50 8.05 -4.89 1.94
N VAL A 51 8.08 -4.60 3.25
CA VAL A 51 8.60 -5.53 4.26
C VAL A 51 7.54 -6.47 4.84
N ASN A 52 6.36 -6.54 4.21
CA ASN A 52 5.28 -7.48 4.55
C ASN A 52 4.74 -7.35 5.99
N ASN A 53 4.84 -6.17 6.60
CA ASN A 53 4.17 -5.84 7.87
C ASN A 53 2.70 -5.47 7.65
N ILE A 54 2.41 -4.75 6.56
CA ILE A 54 1.06 -4.50 6.07
C ILE A 54 0.81 -5.48 4.93
N ARG A 55 -0.29 -6.23 5.03
CA ARG A 55 -0.62 -7.33 4.13
C ARG A 55 -2.09 -7.24 3.74
N GLU A 56 -2.44 -7.86 2.61
CA GLU A 56 -3.84 -8.03 2.19
C GLU A 56 -4.65 -6.72 2.17
N PHE A 57 -4.00 -5.61 1.80
CA PHE A 57 -4.73 -4.36 1.58
C PHE A 57 -5.42 -4.42 0.22
N ASP A 58 -6.69 -4.01 0.17
CA ASP A 58 -7.47 -4.04 -1.07
C ASP A 58 -7.07 -2.91 -2.03
N VAL A 59 -6.80 -1.72 -1.49
CA VAL A 59 -6.47 -0.50 -2.25
C VAL A 59 -5.47 0.37 -1.48
N VAL A 60 -4.74 1.21 -2.20
CA VAL A 60 -3.87 2.23 -1.61
C VAL A 60 -4.74 3.20 -0.78
N PRO A 61 -4.33 3.58 0.45
CA PRO A 61 -5.04 4.60 1.22
C PRO A 61 -5.21 5.89 0.41
N GLN A 62 -6.42 6.43 0.38
CA GLN A 62 -6.80 7.53 -0.50
C GLN A 62 -5.88 8.75 -0.35
N GLU A 63 -5.48 9.05 0.87
CA GLU A 63 -4.57 10.14 1.22
C GLU A 63 -3.12 9.92 0.73
N CYS A 64 -2.75 8.67 0.42
CA CYS A 64 -1.42 8.28 -0.05
C CYS A 64 -1.29 8.10 -1.56
N ILE A 65 -2.39 8.16 -2.31
CA ILE A 65 -2.38 8.07 -3.79
C ILE A 65 -1.37 9.02 -4.42
N ASN A 66 -1.31 10.29 -3.98
CA ASN A 66 -0.37 11.26 -4.52
C ASN A 66 1.09 10.89 -4.21
N HIS A 67 1.34 10.30 -3.04
CA HIS A 67 2.66 9.79 -2.66
C HIS A 67 3.07 8.64 -3.57
N ILE A 68 2.21 7.63 -3.74
CA ILE A 68 2.46 6.45 -4.58
C ILE A 68 2.63 6.86 -6.04
N LYS A 69 1.76 7.72 -6.58
CA LYS A 69 1.92 8.30 -7.91
C LYS A 69 3.31 8.92 -8.10
N LYS A 70 3.76 9.73 -7.14
CA LYS A 70 5.07 10.37 -7.21
C LYS A 70 6.18 9.33 -7.18
N TYR A 71 6.09 8.35 -6.29
CA TYR A 71 7.09 7.27 -6.18
C TYR A 71 7.19 6.46 -7.48
N MET A 72 6.09 5.86 -7.94
CA MET A 72 6.01 4.99 -9.12
C MET A 72 6.38 5.69 -10.44
N THR A 73 6.42 7.03 -10.46
CA THR A 73 6.84 7.81 -11.64
C THR A 73 8.18 8.52 -11.46
N SER A 74 8.86 8.31 -10.34
CA SER A 74 10.14 8.94 -10.03
C SER A 74 11.34 8.06 -10.37
N ALA A 75 12.52 8.69 -10.39
CA ALA A 75 13.80 7.98 -10.44
C ALA A 75 14.02 7.05 -9.25
N GLN A 76 13.34 7.26 -8.11
CA GLN A 76 13.50 6.38 -6.94
C GLN A 76 12.98 4.98 -7.21
N TYR A 77 11.81 4.84 -7.86
CA TYR A 77 11.27 3.52 -8.21
C TYR A 77 12.23 2.73 -9.14
N ILE A 78 12.85 3.45 -10.09
CA ILE A 78 13.86 2.88 -10.99
C ILE A 78 15.09 2.44 -10.19
N ALA A 79 15.64 3.31 -9.35
CA ALA A 79 16.81 3.00 -8.54
C ALA A 79 16.57 1.82 -7.57
N ASP A 80 15.39 1.76 -6.94
CA ASP A 80 15.02 0.65 -6.05
C ASP A 80 14.92 -0.69 -6.84
N SER A 81 14.39 -0.66 -8.06
CA SER A 81 14.33 -1.82 -8.95
C SER A 81 15.72 -2.26 -9.43
N GLU A 82 16.56 -1.30 -9.83
CA GLU A 82 17.94 -1.54 -10.25
C GLU A 82 18.75 -2.18 -9.13
N ARG A 83 18.60 -1.72 -7.89
CA ARG A 83 19.28 -2.30 -6.73
C ARG A 83 18.96 -3.78 -6.55
N SER A 84 17.71 -4.18 -6.77
CA SER A 84 17.29 -5.58 -6.70
C SER A 84 17.97 -6.43 -7.78
N ILE A 85 18.07 -5.90 -9.00
CA ILE A 85 18.75 -6.56 -10.13
C ILE A 85 20.26 -6.70 -9.88
N GLU A 86 20.90 -5.68 -9.30
CA GLU A 86 22.31 -5.69 -8.94
C GLU A 86 22.64 -6.78 -7.93
N GLU A 87 21.82 -6.92 -6.88
CA GLU A 87 21.99 -7.97 -5.87
C GLU A 87 21.76 -9.37 -6.47
N ILE A 88 20.78 -9.54 -7.35
CA ILE A 88 20.57 -10.80 -8.09
C ILE A 88 21.81 -11.13 -8.94
N ARG A 89 22.36 -10.15 -9.65
CA ARG A 89 23.58 -10.34 -10.46
C ARG A 89 24.76 -10.71 -9.57
N LEU A 90 24.93 -10.05 -8.43
CA LEU A 90 25.99 -10.36 -7.48
C LEU A 90 25.85 -11.79 -6.94
N TYR A 91 24.63 -12.20 -6.57
CA TYR A 91 24.34 -13.56 -6.12
C TYR A 91 24.70 -14.61 -7.18
N LEU A 92 24.23 -14.42 -8.42
CA LEU A 92 24.47 -15.34 -9.54
C LEU A 92 25.94 -15.45 -9.92
N THR A 93 26.74 -14.40 -9.71
CA THR A 93 28.16 -14.38 -10.08
C THR A 93 29.10 -14.80 -8.94
N SER A 94 28.66 -14.71 -7.69
CA SER A 94 29.51 -14.95 -6.51
C SER A 94 29.15 -16.18 -5.67
N CYS A 95 27.89 -16.60 -5.64
CA CYS A 95 27.42 -17.61 -4.67
C CYS A 95 27.23 -19.00 -5.30
N CYS A 96 26.77 -19.07 -6.55
CA CYS A 96 26.35 -20.32 -7.17
C CYS A 96 27.31 -20.75 -8.29
N SER A 97 27.96 -21.92 -8.13
CA SER A 97 28.61 -22.59 -9.25
C SER A 97 27.54 -23.26 -10.11
N LEU A 98 27.15 -22.61 -11.20
CA LEU A 98 26.28 -23.19 -12.23
C LEU A 98 26.95 -24.46 -12.77
N GLN A 99 26.27 -25.61 -12.66
CA GLN A 99 26.87 -26.91 -12.93
C GLN A 99 26.88 -27.24 -14.43
N ALA A 100 26.24 -26.41 -15.26
CA ALA A 100 26.12 -26.59 -16.70
C ALA A 100 25.52 -27.96 -17.09
N ASP A 101 24.68 -28.54 -16.22
CA ASP A 101 24.00 -29.82 -16.44
C ASP A 101 22.63 -29.64 -17.15
N GLY A 102 22.32 -28.41 -17.55
CA GLY A 102 21.08 -28.03 -18.21
C GLY A 102 19.88 -27.87 -17.27
N LYS A 103 20.08 -27.92 -15.94
CA LYS A 103 19.01 -27.80 -14.95
C LYS A 103 19.02 -26.48 -14.18
N ASP A 104 20.01 -25.64 -14.42
CA ASP A 104 20.09 -24.29 -13.85
C ASP A 104 18.96 -23.42 -14.43
N ALA A 105 18.06 -22.95 -13.56
CA ALA A 105 16.90 -22.15 -13.97
C ALA A 105 16.68 -20.97 -13.00
N TRP A 106 16.15 -19.88 -13.53
CA TRP A 106 15.68 -18.74 -12.75
C TRP A 106 14.22 -18.47 -13.08
N ILE A 107 13.42 -18.29 -12.03
CA ILE A 107 11.97 -18.11 -12.17
C ILE A 107 11.69 -16.61 -11.99
N PHE A 108 10.91 -16.06 -12.92
CA PHE A 108 10.44 -14.67 -12.87
C PHE A 108 8.92 -14.66 -12.85
N ASP A 109 8.37 -13.75 -12.05
CA ASP A 109 7.00 -13.32 -12.23
C ASP A 109 6.88 -12.40 -13.46
N VAL A 110 5.66 -12.16 -13.94
CA VAL A 110 5.40 -11.37 -15.14
C VAL A 110 5.02 -9.94 -14.80
N ASP A 111 3.88 -9.74 -14.14
CA ASP A 111 3.32 -8.42 -13.88
C ASP A 111 4.12 -7.69 -12.78
N ASP A 112 4.47 -6.43 -13.04
CA ASP A 112 5.33 -5.56 -12.22
C ASP A 112 6.73 -6.12 -11.87
N THR A 113 7.10 -7.26 -12.45
CA THR A 113 8.46 -7.82 -12.42
C THR A 113 9.13 -7.70 -13.80
N LEU A 114 8.54 -8.30 -14.84
CA LEU A 114 9.04 -8.21 -16.21
C LEU A 114 8.28 -7.15 -17.03
N LEU A 115 6.98 -7.00 -16.77
CA LEU A 115 6.08 -6.10 -17.49
C LEU A 115 5.41 -5.12 -16.53
N SER A 116 5.59 -3.83 -16.76
CA SER A 116 5.01 -2.82 -15.88
C SER A 116 3.51 -2.61 -16.10
N THR A 117 2.73 -2.66 -15.02
CA THR A 117 1.29 -2.32 -15.01
C THR A 117 1.02 -0.84 -14.71
N ILE A 118 2.07 -0.03 -14.48
CA ILE A 118 1.97 1.42 -14.24
C ILE A 118 1.09 2.14 -15.29
N PRO A 119 1.16 1.84 -16.60
CA PRO A 119 0.27 2.48 -17.59
C PRO A 119 -1.22 2.23 -17.34
N TYR A 120 -1.58 1.07 -16.79
CA TYR A 120 -2.95 0.73 -16.39
C TYR A 120 -3.33 1.53 -15.13
N TYR A 121 -2.53 1.48 -14.08
CA TYR A 121 -2.82 2.15 -12.81
C TYR A 121 -2.77 3.68 -12.89
N LYS A 122 -2.05 4.26 -13.85
CA LYS A 122 -2.15 5.70 -14.19
C LYS A 122 -3.58 6.14 -14.51
N LYS A 123 -4.41 5.25 -15.06
CA LYS A 123 -5.82 5.50 -15.39
C LYS A 123 -6.77 5.13 -14.25
N HIS A 124 -6.27 4.42 -13.24
CA HIS A 124 -6.99 3.91 -12.07
C HIS A 124 -6.34 4.41 -10.78
N ALA A 125 -6.09 5.72 -10.70
CA ALA A 125 -5.65 6.42 -9.50
C ALA A 125 -4.42 5.85 -8.75
N PHE A 126 -3.52 5.13 -9.43
CA PHE A 126 -2.33 4.51 -8.82
C PHE A 126 -2.64 3.52 -7.68
N GLY A 127 -3.78 2.86 -7.76
CA GLY A 127 -4.29 1.89 -6.79
C GLY A 127 -5.77 1.71 -6.99
#